data_AF-A0A7W1QDR6-F1
#
_entry.id   AF-A0A7W1QDR6-F1
#
_cell.length_a   1.000
_cell.length_b   1.000
_cell.length_c   1.000
_cell.angle_alpha   90.00
_cell.angle_beta   90.00
_cell.angle_gamma   90.00
#
_symmetry.space_group_name_H-M   'P 1'
#
loop_
_entity.id
_entity.type
_entity.pdbx_description
1 polymer ?
#
loop_
_entity_poly.entity_id
_entity_poly.type
_entity_poly.pdbx_seq_one_letter_code
_entity_poly.pdbx_strand_id
1 'polypeptide(L)'
;GLRLRAAGTFQRTNFALACAGAEAFLGAAGSPMPPPDRFGNTPALDPAAVAQAAASTLVPGRFETVGEHPLTILDGAHNPAGFVALAASLREVLDGRRLVAVLSVLDDKDAVAMLERLLALCGGVVFTTSANPRSLPAATLAALAGELPARVTSRVEADPRRALVIARELAGQEGVVLATGSIYLVADLLRPSGAGPGSIL
;
A
#
# COMPACT_ATOMS: atom_id res chain seq x y z
N GLY A 1 -22.12 8.83 -0.46
CA GLY A 1 -21.03 8.85 0.54
C GLY A 1 -19.87 9.67 0.03
N LEU A 2 -19.01 10.17 0.92
CA LEU A 2 -17.77 10.89 0.55
C LEU A 2 -16.87 10.01 -0.33
N ARG A 3 -16.38 10.57 -1.44
CA ARG A 3 -15.43 9.90 -2.34
C ARG A 3 -14.02 10.30 -1.92
N LEU A 4 -13.25 9.33 -1.44
CA LEU A 4 -11.85 9.54 -1.07
C LEU A 4 -10.96 9.37 -2.31
N ARG A 5 -9.97 10.25 -2.44
CA ARG A 5 -8.89 10.12 -3.43
C ARG A 5 -7.86 9.08 -3.00
N ALA A 6 -7.55 8.98 -1.71
CA ALA A 6 -6.70 7.92 -1.18
C ALA A 6 -7.39 6.55 -1.37
N ALA A 7 -6.71 5.64 -2.07
CA ALA A 7 -7.24 4.32 -2.41
C ALA A 7 -7.00 3.29 -1.28
N GLY A 8 -7.73 2.19 -1.33
CA GLY A 8 -7.69 1.14 -0.31
C GLY A 8 -8.77 1.31 0.76
N THR A 9 -9.38 0.21 1.18
CA THR A 9 -10.54 0.21 2.08
C THR A 9 -10.23 0.80 3.44
N PHE A 10 -9.02 0.54 3.94
CA PHE A 10 -8.53 1.06 5.22
C PHE A 10 -8.40 2.58 5.26
N GLN A 11 -8.25 3.25 4.10
CA GLN A 11 -8.18 4.71 4.07
C GLN A 11 -9.50 5.38 4.45
N ARG A 12 -10.65 4.69 4.29
CA ARG A 12 -11.93 5.20 4.79
C ARG A 12 -11.93 5.35 6.30
N THR A 13 -11.42 4.34 7.00
CA THR A 13 -11.27 4.36 8.46
C THR A 13 -10.24 5.40 8.90
N ASN A 14 -9.09 5.47 8.22
CA ASN A 14 -8.05 6.47 8.52
C ASN A 14 -8.57 7.90 8.35
N PHE A 15 -9.31 8.17 7.28
CA PHE A 15 -9.89 9.49 7.03
C PHE A 15 -10.96 9.85 8.06
N ALA A 16 -11.82 8.91 8.45
CA ALA A 16 -12.80 9.12 9.52
C ALA A 16 -12.12 9.43 10.85
N LEU A 17 -11.05 8.71 11.18
CA LEU A 17 -10.24 8.98 12.39
C LEU A 17 -9.56 10.35 12.32
N ALA A 18 -9.05 10.74 11.15
CA ALA A 18 -8.48 12.07 10.95
C ALA A 18 -9.52 13.19 11.12
N CYS A 19 -10.75 12.99 10.66
CA CYS A 19 -11.86 13.93 10.90
C CYS A 19 -12.15 14.06 12.39
N ALA A 20 -12.30 12.94 13.11
CA ALA A 20 -12.52 12.95 14.57
C ALA A 20 -11.36 13.64 15.32
N GLY A 21 -10.11 13.43 14.88
CA GLY A 21 -8.95 14.11 15.43
C GLY A 21 -8.98 15.62 15.18
N ALA A 22 -9.37 16.05 13.97
CA ALA A 22 -9.53 17.46 13.63
C ALA A 22 -10.64 18.13 14.44
N GLU A 23 -11.77 17.46 14.64
CA GLU A 23 -12.88 17.92 15.48
C GLU A 23 -12.41 18.16 16.91
N ALA A 24 -11.73 17.17 17.52
CA ALA A 24 -11.21 17.28 18.88
C ALA A 24 -10.19 18.42 19.02
N PHE A 25 -9.29 18.55 18.03
CA PHE A 25 -8.27 19.60 18.03
C PHE A 25 -8.88 21.01 17.90
N LEU A 26 -9.77 21.22 16.95
CA LEU A 26 -10.41 22.52 16.71
C LEU A 26 -11.31 22.94 17.87
N GLY A 27 -12.03 21.99 18.46
CA GLY A 27 -12.83 22.20 19.66
C GLY A 27 -11.98 22.62 20.85
N ALA A 28 -10.87 21.92 21.11
CA ALA A 28 -9.93 22.28 22.18
C ALA A 28 -9.24 23.63 21.94
N ALA A 29 -9.02 24.01 20.67
CA ALA A 29 -8.42 25.29 20.29
C ALA A 29 -9.40 26.47 20.33
N GLY A 30 -10.69 26.25 20.66
CA GLY A 30 -11.71 27.30 20.64
C GLY A 30 -11.93 27.89 19.24
N SER A 31 -11.69 27.09 18.20
CA SER A 31 -11.85 27.54 16.82
C SER A 31 -13.32 27.90 16.54
N PRO A 32 -13.59 28.90 15.69
CA PRO A 32 -14.96 29.24 15.30
C PRO A 32 -15.66 28.02 14.68
N MET A 33 -16.89 27.74 15.13
CA MET A 33 -17.70 26.68 14.56
C MET A 33 -18.15 27.04 13.13
N PRO A 34 -18.35 26.05 12.25
CA PRO A 34 -18.92 26.30 10.93
C PRO A 34 -20.34 26.89 11.04
N PRO A 35 -20.85 27.53 9.98
CA PRO A 35 -22.24 27.96 9.96
C PRO A 35 -23.20 26.75 10.06
N PRO A 36 -24.42 26.95 10.59
CA PRO A 36 -25.44 25.90 10.62
C PRO A 36 -25.81 25.44 9.21
N ASP A 37 -26.15 24.16 9.08
CA ASP A 37 -26.72 23.63 7.84
C ASP A 37 -28.16 24.14 7.62
N ARG A 38 -28.75 23.76 6.48
CA ARG A 38 -30.13 24.15 6.11
C ARG A 38 -31.22 23.65 7.09
N PHE A 39 -30.87 22.79 8.04
CA PHE A 39 -31.76 22.25 9.07
C PHE A 39 -31.47 22.86 10.45
N GLY A 40 -30.53 23.79 10.56
CA GLY A 40 -30.15 24.45 11.81
C GLY A 40 -29.13 23.67 12.64
N ASN A 41 -28.55 22.58 12.12
CA ASN A 41 -27.50 21.83 12.83
C ASN A 41 -26.14 22.46 12.55
N THR A 42 -25.35 22.69 13.60
CA THR A 42 -23.96 23.13 13.46
C THR A 42 -23.04 21.90 13.42
N PRO A 43 -22.44 21.56 12.27
CA PRO A 43 -21.52 20.43 12.19
C PRO A 43 -20.21 20.76 12.92
N ALA A 44 -19.51 19.74 13.41
CA ALA A 44 -18.22 19.92 14.09
C ALA A 44 -17.10 20.36 13.13
N LEU A 45 -17.18 19.96 11.86
CA LEU A 45 -16.31 20.41 10.76
C LEU A 45 -17.15 20.99 9.63
N ASP A 46 -16.57 21.92 8.88
CA ASP A 46 -17.17 22.39 7.63
C ASP A 46 -17.28 21.22 6.62
N PRO A 47 -18.50 20.81 6.21
CA PRO A 47 -18.69 19.73 5.26
C PRO A 47 -17.99 19.96 3.91
N ALA A 48 -17.88 21.21 3.46
CA ALA A 48 -17.17 21.55 2.23
C ALA A 48 -15.67 21.31 2.37
N ALA A 49 -15.08 21.71 3.50
CA ALA A 49 -13.67 21.45 3.80
C ALA A 49 -13.37 19.94 3.92
N VAL A 50 -14.25 19.18 4.59
CA VAL A 50 -14.13 17.71 4.67
C VAL A 50 -14.21 17.06 3.29
N ALA A 51 -15.16 17.49 2.46
CA ALA A 51 -15.29 16.99 1.09
C ALA A 51 -14.06 17.32 0.23
N GLN A 52 -13.53 18.54 0.35
CA GLN A 52 -12.30 18.94 -0.32
C GLN A 52 -11.11 18.09 0.14
N ALA A 53 -10.94 17.90 1.45
CA ALA A 53 -9.87 17.05 2.00
C ALA A 53 -9.99 15.61 1.50
N ALA A 54 -11.19 15.03 1.50
CA ALA A 54 -11.42 13.69 0.97
C ALA A 54 -11.01 13.59 -0.51
N ALA A 55 -11.31 14.62 -1.31
CA ALA A 55 -11.03 14.65 -2.74
C ALA A 55 -9.56 14.97 -3.08
N SER A 56 -8.79 15.57 -2.17
CA SER A 56 -7.40 15.98 -2.43
C SER A 56 -6.34 15.12 -1.74
N THR A 57 -6.67 14.46 -0.63
CA THR A 57 -5.68 13.72 0.16
C THR A 57 -5.17 12.50 -0.59
N LEU A 58 -3.84 12.46 -0.75
CA LEU A 58 -3.06 11.31 -1.18
C LEU A 58 -2.15 10.88 -0.04
N VAL A 59 -1.87 9.58 0.04
CA VAL A 59 -0.94 9.04 1.02
C VAL A 59 0.08 8.19 0.25
N PRO A 60 1.25 8.75 -0.10
CA PRO A 60 2.29 8.04 -0.85
C PRO A 60 2.65 6.72 -0.17
N GLY A 61 2.78 5.66 -0.96
CA GLY A 61 3.11 4.32 -0.48
C GLY A 61 2.02 3.61 0.32
N ARG A 62 0.77 4.09 0.28
CA ARG A 62 -0.39 3.42 0.89
C ARG A 62 -1.45 3.15 -0.18
N PHE A 63 -1.46 1.91 -0.66
CA PHE A 63 -2.28 1.43 -1.76
C PHE A 63 -2.25 2.39 -2.97
N GLU A 64 -1.06 2.94 -3.25
CA GLU A 64 -0.84 3.98 -4.24
C GLU A 64 -0.77 3.35 -5.64
N THR A 65 -1.59 3.82 -6.56
CA THR A 65 -1.55 3.37 -7.96
C THR A 65 -0.52 4.19 -8.74
N VAL A 66 0.46 3.51 -9.34
CA VAL A 66 1.58 4.11 -10.09
C VAL A 66 1.69 3.62 -11.54
N GLY A 67 0.70 2.86 -12.01
CA GLY A 67 0.60 2.39 -13.39
C GLY A 67 -0.74 1.71 -13.65
N GLU A 68 -1.21 1.74 -14.89
CA GLU A 68 -2.55 1.26 -15.26
C GLU A 68 -2.54 -0.07 -16.03
N HIS A 69 -1.48 -0.34 -16.82
CA HIS A 69 -1.39 -1.53 -17.68
C HIS A 69 0.01 -2.18 -17.61
N PRO A 70 0.24 -3.17 -16.72
CA PRO A 70 -0.68 -3.64 -15.67
C PRO A 70 -0.94 -2.60 -14.59
N LEU A 71 -2.07 -2.76 -13.90
CA LEU A 71 -2.37 -1.99 -12.70
C LEU A 71 -1.24 -2.21 -11.70
N THR A 72 -0.44 -1.20 -11.42
CA THR A 72 0.71 -1.30 -10.51
C THR A 72 0.41 -0.53 -9.24
N ILE A 73 0.46 -1.22 -8.10
CA ILE A 73 0.13 -0.69 -6.78
C ILE A 73 1.36 -0.80 -5.87
N LEU A 74 1.67 0.27 -5.14
CA LEU A 74 2.69 0.29 -4.09
C LEU A 74 2.01 0.37 -2.72
N ASP A 75 2.38 -0.52 -1.80
CA ASP A 75 1.86 -0.46 -0.43
C ASP A 75 2.91 -0.86 0.60
N GLY A 76 3.15 -0.01 1.59
CA GLY A 76 4.13 -0.23 2.64
C GLY A 76 3.65 -1.08 3.82
N ALA A 77 2.67 -1.97 3.66
CA ALA A 77 2.34 -3.00 4.66
C ALA A 77 3.58 -3.84 4.95
N HIS A 78 3.86 -4.06 6.24
CA HIS A 78 5.08 -4.72 6.70
C HIS A 78 4.83 -5.52 8.00
N ASN A 79 3.57 -5.84 8.28
CA ASN A 79 3.15 -6.65 9.42
C ASN A 79 1.86 -7.42 9.06
N PRO A 80 1.51 -8.47 9.85
CA PRO A 80 0.34 -9.30 9.54
C PRO A 80 -0.98 -8.53 9.47
N ALA A 81 -1.21 -7.55 10.36
CA ALA A 81 -2.44 -6.74 10.36
C ALA A 81 -2.54 -5.87 9.09
N GLY A 82 -1.43 -5.31 8.63
CA GLY A 82 -1.33 -4.57 7.37
C GLY A 82 -1.65 -5.47 6.18
N PHE A 83 -1.19 -6.71 6.17
CA PHE A 83 -1.52 -7.68 5.11
C PHE A 83 -3.00 -8.06 5.09
N VAL A 84 -3.69 -8.04 6.24
CA VAL A 84 -5.16 -8.22 6.30
C VAL A 84 -5.87 -7.03 5.63
N ALA A 85 -5.49 -5.81 5.96
CA ALA A 85 -6.06 -4.59 5.36
C ALA A 85 -5.76 -4.49 3.86
N LEU A 86 -4.53 -4.86 3.47
CA LEU A 86 -4.08 -4.91 2.09
C LEU A 86 -4.88 -5.95 1.28
N ALA A 87 -5.06 -7.16 1.82
CA ALA A 87 -5.87 -8.21 1.20
C ALA A 87 -7.32 -7.76 0.96
N ALA A 88 -7.94 -7.04 1.91
CA ALA A 88 -9.28 -6.49 1.73
C ALA A 88 -9.32 -5.47 0.59
N SER A 89 -8.31 -4.60 0.49
CA SER A 89 -8.21 -3.60 -0.58
C SER A 89 -7.94 -4.22 -1.95
N LEU A 90 -7.09 -5.25 -2.02
CA LEU A 90 -6.79 -5.96 -3.26
C LEU A 90 -8.05 -6.60 -3.86
N ARG A 91 -8.93 -7.19 -3.03
CA ARG A 91 -10.16 -7.81 -3.54
C ARG A 91 -11.06 -6.86 -4.32
N GLU A 92 -11.08 -5.56 -3.99
CA GLU A 92 -11.87 -4.56 -4.72
C GLU A 92 -11.31 -4.28 -6.12
N VAL A 93 -10.01 -4.51 -6.34
CA VAL A 93 -9.36 -4.22 -7.63
C VAL A 93 -9.01 -5.49 -8.40
N LEU A 94 -8.95 -6.68 -7.79
CA LEU A 94 -8.52 -7.86 -8.51
C LEU A 94 -9.50 -8.24 -9.61
N ASP A 95 -10.81 -8.30 -9.34
CA ASP A 95 -11.84 -8.62 -10.34
C ASP A 95 -11.47 -9.81 -11.27
N GLY A 96 -10.92 -10.88 -10.68
CA GLY A 96 -10.45 -12.07 -11.42
C GLY A 96 -9.11 -11.92 -12.17
N ARG A 97 -8.50 -10.73 -12.18
CA ARG A 97 -7.18 -10.47 -12.78
C ARG A 97 -6.06 -11.18 -12.04
N ARG A 98 -5.02 -11.55 -12.79
CA ARG A 98 -3.81 -12.18 -12.21
C ARG A 98 -3.05 -11.17 -11.36
N LEU A 99 -2.84 -11.50 -10.09
CA LEU A 99 -1.94 -10.76 -9.20
C LEU A 99 -0.52 -11.31 -9.25
N VAL A 100 0.46 -10.43 -9.44
CA VAL A 100 1.88 -10.73 -9.23
C VAL A 100 2.46 -9.77 -8.20
N ALA A 101 3.01 -10.29 -7.11
CA ALA A 101 3.61 -9.47 -6.07
C ALA A 101 5.12 -9.26 -6.28
N VAL A 102 5.63 -8.11 -5.85
CA VAL A 102 7.04 -7.85 -5.57
C VAL A 102 7.16 -7.71 -4.06
N LEU A 103 7.93 -8.60 -3.42
CA LEU A 103 7.98 -8.67 -1.96
C LEU A 103 9.40 -8.48 -1.44
N SER A 104 9.55 -7.55 -0.49
CA SER A 104 10.72 -7.46 0.37
C SER A 104 10.28 -7.28 1.82
N VAL A 105 10.91 -8.00 2.75
CA VAL A 105 10.52 -8.00 4.18
C VAL A 105 11.78 -7.81 5.02
N LEU A 106 11.67 -7.05 6.11
CA LEU A 106 12.77 -6.86 7.05
C LEU A 106 12.87 -8.06 8.02
N ASP A 107 14.07 -8.33 8.51
CA ASP A 107 14.42 -9.45 9.39
C ASP A 107 13.69 -9.47 10.75
N ASP A 108 13.22 -8.31 11.22
CA ASP A 108 12.46 -8.16 12.46
C ASP A 108 10.96 -8.44 12.30
N LYS A 109 10.50 -8.81 11.10
CA LYS A 109 9.08 -9.04 10.79
C LYS A 109 8.74 -10.51 10.73
N ASP A 110 7.46 -10.79 10.96
CA ASP A 110 6.87 -12.11 10.77
C ASP A 110 6.66 -12.39 9.26
N ALA A 111 7.77 -12.73 8.58
CA ALA A 111 7.78 -12.99 7.15
C ALA A 111 6.88 -14.17 6.76
N VAL A 112 6.81 -15.21 7.60
CA VAL A 112 6.00 -16.41 7.34
C VAL A 112 4.51 -16.05 7.32
N ALA A 113 4.00 -15.38 8.35
CA ALA A 113 2.59 -14.99 8.39
C ALA A 113 2.22 -14.00 7.27
N MET A 114 3.15 -13.14 6.85
CA MET A 114 2.96 -12.24 5.70
C MET A 114 2.89 -13.02 4.38
N LEU A 115 3.81 -13.98 4.17
CA LEU A 115 3.83 -14.85 2.99
C LEU A 115 2.56 -15.67 2.87
N GLU A 116 2.11 -16.35 3.93
CA GLU A 116 0.88 -17.16 3.92
C GLU A 116 -0.32 -16.37 3.40
N ARG A 117 -0.48 -15.13 3.87
CA ARG A 117 -1.58 -14.24 3.45
C ARG A 117 -1.43 -13.77 2.02
N LEU A 118 -0.22 -13.40 1.62
CA LEU A 118 0.04 -12.87 0.28
C LEU A 118 -0.11 -13.94 -0.80
N LEU A 119 0.52 -15.09 -0.59
CA LEU A 119 0.57 -16.16 -1.58
C LEU A 119 -0.80 -16.77 -1.83
N ALA A 120 -1.71 -16.70 -0.86
CA ALA A 120 -3.12 -17.10 -1.05
C ALA A 120 -3.90 -16.24 -2.05
N LEU A 121 -3.39 -15.05 -2.40
CA LEU A 121 -4.04 -14.12 -3.34
C LEU A 121 -3.31 -14.03 -4.69
N CYS A 122 -2.07 -14.51 -4.76
CA CYS A 122 -1.18 -14.26 -5.89
C CYS A 122 -1.14 -15.42 -6.89
N GLY A 123 -1.11 -15.10 -8.18
CA GLY A 123 -0.71 -16.04 -9.24
C GLY A 123 0.80 -16.06 -9.50
N GLY A 124 1.56 -15.18 -8.84
CA GLY A 124 3.02 -15.16 -8.87
C GLY A 124 3.63 -14.17 -7.88
N VAL A 125 4.93 -14.33 -7.61
CA VAL A 125 5.69 -13.47 -6.71
C VAL A 125 7.14 -13.34 -7.19
N VAL A 126 7.68 -12.13 -7.10
CA VAL A 126 9.10 -11.83 -7.28
C VAL A 126 9.64 -11.36 -5.93
N PHE A 127 10.52 -12.16 -5.34
CA PHE A 127 11.20 -11.79 -4.10
C PHE A 127 12.37 -10.87 -4.42
N THR A 128 12.51 -9.78 -3.66
CA THR A 128 13.55 -8.77 -3.82
C THR A 128 14.11 -8.30 -2.47
N THR A 129 15.29 -7.68 -2.50
CA THR A 129 15.93 -7.12 -1.32
C THR A 129 15.89 -5.59 -1.41
N SER A 130 15.18 -4.92 -0.49
CA SER A 130 15.21 -3.45 -0.42
C SER A 130 16.57 -2.95 0.07
N ALA A 131 16.89 -1.68 -0.16
CA ALA A 131 18.18 -1.08 0.20
C ALA A 131 18.45 -1.02 1.72
N ASN A 132 17.46 -1.35 2.55
CA ASN A 132 17.65 -1.40 4.00
C ASN A 132 18.55 -2.59 4.40
N PRO A 133 19.58 -2.40 5.25
CA PRO A 133 20.48 -3.47 5.67
C PRO A 133 19.80 -4.59 6.46
N ARG A 134 18.63 -4.32 7.04
CA ARG A 134 17.79 -5.32 7.73
C ARG A 134 16.89 -6.09 6.78
N SER A 135 16.96 -5.87 5.47
CA SER A 135 16.15 -6.63 4.52
C SER A 135 16.60 -8.08 4.49
N LEU A 136 15.66 -9.01 4.60
CA LEU A 136 15.93 -10.40 4.33
C LEU A 136 16.41 -10.54 2.87
N PRO A 137 17.42 -11.38 2.59
CA PRO A 137 17.78 -11.70 1.23
C PRO A 137 16.58 -12.28 0.46
N ALA A 138 16.41 -11.85 -0.79
CA ALA A 138 15.36 -12.36 -1.67
C ALA A 138 15.31 -13.90 -1.74
N ALA A 139 16.47 -14.56 -1.75
CA ALA A 139 16.57 -16.02 -1.72
C ALA A 139 16.04 -16.64 -0.42
N THR A 140 16.24 -15.98 0.73
CA THR A 140 15.69 -16.43 2.02
C THR A 140 14.17 -16.39 2.00
N LEU A 141 13.57 -15.33 1.46
CA LEU A 141 12.10 -15.25 1.30
C LEU A 141 11.57 -16.34 0.36
N ALA A 142 12.30 -16.62 -0.73
CA ALA A 142 11.93 -17.69 -1.65
C ALA A 142 11.98 -19.08 -0.99
N ALA A 143 12.98 -19.35 -0.16
CA ALA A 143 13.07 -20.58 0.62
C ALA A 143 11.90 -20.73 1.59
N LEU A 144 11.62 -19.68 2.38
CA LEU A 144 10.47 -19.66 3.30
C LEU A 144 9.14 -19.89 2.57
N ALA A 145 8.96 -19.27 1.40
CA ALA A 145 7.77 -19.47 0.58
C ALA A 145 7.64 -20.90 0.04
N GLY A 146 8.76 -21.58 -0.22
CA GLY A 146 8.79 -22.98 -0.68
C GLY A 146 8.28 -23.98 0.35
N GLU A 147 8.44 -23.67 1.64
CA GLU A 147 7.94 -24.48 2.76
C GLU A 147 6.42 -24.34 2.98
N LEU A 148 5.80 -23.28 2.42
CA LEU A 148 4.36 -23.05 2.54
C LEU A 148 3.57 -23.91 1.54
N PRO A 149 2.31 -24.27 1.82
CA PRO A 149 1.51 -25.12 0.93
C PRO A 149 1.09 -24.43 -0.37
N ALA A 150 1.07 -23.09 -0.42
CA ALA A 150 0.72 -22.34 -1.62
C ALA A 150 1.71 -22.63 -2.77
N ARG A 151 1.19 -22.84 -3.97
CA ARG A 151 1.98 -23.12 -5.18
C ARG A 151 1.75 -21.99 -6.18
N VAL A 152 2.69 -21.04 -6.20
CA VAL A 152 2.65 -19.88 -7.11
C VAL A 152 3.93 -19.84 -7.95
N THR A 153 3.89 -19.17 -9.10
CA THR A 153 5.12 -18.87 -9.84
C THR A 153 6.02 -17.95 -9.01
N SER A 154 7.20 -18.41 -8.61
CA SER A 154 8.16 -17.59 -7.87
C SER A 154 9.40 -17.24 -8.70
N ARG A 155 9.93 -16.04 -8.49
CA ARG A 155 11.22 -15.56 -9.03
C ARG A 155 12.01 -14.88 -7.93
N VAL A 156 13.33 -14.86 -8.08
CA VAL A 156 14.26 -14.14 -7.21
C VAL A 156 14.99 -13.12 -8.07
N GLU A 157 14.95 -11.85 -7.68
CA GLU A 157 15.71 -10.76 -8.28
C GLU A 157 16.07 -9.79 -7.17
N ALA A 158 17.36 -9.54 -6.95
CA ALA A 158 17.80 -8.76 -5.80
C ALA A 158 17.49 -7.27 -5.97
N ASP A 159 17.53 -6.75 -7.20
CA ASP A 159 17.28 -5.35 -7.50
C ASP A 159 15.76 -5.05 -7.56
N PRO A 160 15.24 -4.14 -6.70
CA PRO A 160 13.81 -3.83 -6.67
C PRO A 160 13.21 -3.38 -8.00
N ARG A 161 13.96 -2.65 -8.83
CA ARG A 161 13.43 -2.12 -10.11
C ARG A 161 13.32 -3.22 -11.13
N ARG A 162 14.34 -4.08 -11.24
CA ARG A 162 14.30 -5.27 -12.09
C ARG A 162 13.20 -6.23 -11.61
N ALA A 163 13.04 -6.39 -10.30
CA ALA A 163 11.96 -7.21 -9.75
C ALA A 163 10.58 -6.69 -10.15
N LEU A 164 10.37 -5.37 -10.14
CA LEU A 164 9.14 -4.75 -10.63
C LEU A 164 8.92 -4.97 -12.13
N VAL A 165 9.96 -4.88 -12.96
CA VAL A 165 9.87 -5.18 -14.40
C VAL A 165 9.42 -6.62 -14.61
N ILE A 166 10.08 -7.59 -13.97
CA ILE A 166 9.73 -9.02 -14.05
C ILE A 166 8.28 -9.25 -13.60
N ALA A 167 7.85 -8.61 -12.51
CA ALA A 167 6.48 -8.75 -12.01
C ALA A 167 5.45 -8.22 -13.02
N ARG A 168 5.73 -7.10 -13.69
CA ARG A 168 4.87 -6.54 -14.74
C ARG A 168 4.76 -7.48 -15.95
N GLU A 169 5.87 -8.07 -16.38
CA GLU A 169 5.88 -9.06 -17.45
C GLU A 169 5.05 -10.30 -17.10
N LEU A 170 5.20 -10.82 -15.87
CA LEU A 170 4.46 -11.98 -15.38
C LEU A 170 2.95 -11.71 -15.21
N ALA A 171 2.59 -10.47 -14.86
CA ALA A 171 1.19 -10.06 -14.71
C ALA A 171 0.49 -9.91 -16.06
N GLY A 172 1.22 -9.48 -17.11
CA GLY A 172 0.63 -9.11 -18.39
C GLY A 172 -0.13 -7.78 -18.34
N GLN A 173 -0.55 -7.24 -19.48
CA GLN A 173 -1.17 -5.89 -19.55
C GLN A 173 -2.49 -5.78 -18.77
N GLU A 174 -3.24 -6.87 -18.68
CA GLU A 174 -4.52 -6.97 -17.94
C GLU A 174 -4.34 -7.42 -16.49
N GLY A 175 -3.09 -7.60 -16.04
CA GLY A 175 -2.78 -8.06 -14.68
C GLY A 175 -2.74 -6.96 -13.64
N VAL A 176 -2.50 -7.38 -12.40
CA VAL A 176 -2.23 -6.49 -11.25
C VAL A 176 -0.85 -6.81 -10.71
N VAL A 177 -0.06 -5.77 -10.47
CA VAL A 177 1.23 -5.83 -9.79
C VAL A 177 1.12 -5.13 -8.44
N LEU A 178 1.63 -5.77 -7.40
CA LEU A 178 1.69 -5.20 -6.05
C LEU A 178 3.12 -5.23 -5.54
N ALA A 179 3.73 -4.09 -5.26
CA ALA A 179 4.99 -4.02 -4.51
C ALA A 179 4.73 -3.73 -3.03
N THR A 180 5.14 -4.63 -2.14
CA THR A 180 4.83 -4.53 -0.70
C THR A 180 5.83 -5.26 0.20
N GLY A 181 5.54 -5.29 1.51
CA GLY A 181 6.33 -5.95 2.56
C GLY A 181 7.27 -5.01 3.31
N SER A 182 7.59 -3.85 2.73
CA SER A 182 8.52 -2.88 3.32
C SER A 182 8.27 -1.47 2.78
N ILE A 183 8.28 -0.49 3.68
CA ILE A 183 8.26 0.94 3.29
C ILE A 183 9.55 1.31 2.54
N TYR A 184 10.66 0.63 2.82
CA TYR A 184 11.93 0.85 2.12
C TYR A 184 11.86 0.38 0.67
N LEU A 185 11.16 -0.73 0.39
CA LEU A 185 10.90 -1.15 -0.98
C LEU A 185 10.13 -0.08 -1.76
N VAL A 186 9.07 0.46 -1.16
CA VAL A 186 8.30 1.56 -1.77
C VAL A 186 9.20 2.77 -2.04
N ALA A 187 10.03 3.16 -1.08
CA ALA A 187 10.97 4.27 -1.24
C ALA A 187 12.03 4.02 -2.32
N ASP A 188 12.48 2.78 -2.49
CA ASP A 188 13.41 2.41 -3.56
C ASP A 188 12.77 2.51 -4.95
N LEU A 189 11.48 2.18 -5.07
CA LEU A 189 10.73 2.22 -6.32
C LEU A 189 10.25 3.62 -6.70
N LEU A 190 9.93 4.47 -5.73
CA LEU A 190 9.53 5.86 -5.96
C LEU A 190 10.68 6.79 -6.28
N ARG A 191 11.93 6.44 -5.91
CA ARG A 191 13.09 7.27 -6.25
C ARG A 191 13.25 7.38 -7.78
N PRO A 192 13.63 8.54 -8.32
CA PRO A 192 14.01 8.64 -9.73
C PRO A 192 15.21 7.75 -10.05
N SER A 193 15.22 7.12 -11.22
CA SER A 193 16.41 6.40 -11.70
C SER A 193 17.61 7.35 -11.77
N GLY A 194 18.70 7.04 -11.06
CA GLY A 194 19.91 7.87 -10.98
C GLY A 194 20.01 8.79 -9.76
N ALA A 195 19.00 8.85 -8.90
CA ALA A 195 19.13 9.50 -7.59
C ALA A 195 19.95 8.59 -6.65
N GLY A 196 21.17 8.99 -6.33
CA GLY A 196 22.00 8.30 -5.34
C GLY A 196 21.31 8.23 -3.96
N PRO A 197 21.75 7.31 -3.08
CA PRO A 197 21.22 7.25 -1.72
C PRO A 197 21.55 8.55 -0.98
N GLY A 198 20.56 9.43 -0.81
CA GLY A 198 20.72 10.70 -0.08
C GLY A 198 19.90 11.90 -0.58
N SER A 199 19.24 11.83 -1.73
CA SER A 199 18.36 12.92 -2.17
C SER A 199 16.95 12.73 -1.60
N ILE A 200 16.73 13.27 -0.40
CA ILE A 200 15.41 13.64 0.10
C ILE A 200 15.31 15.14 -0.17
N LEU A 201 14.45 15.52 -1.13
CA LEU A 201 13.74 16.79 -1.05
C LEU A 201 12.53 16.59 -0.16
#